data_AF-A0A2V5I5E8-F1
#
_entry.id   AF-A0A2V5I5E8-F1
#
_cell.length_a   1.000
_cell.length_b   1.000
_cell.length_c   1.000
_cell.angle_alpha   90.00
_cell.angle_beta   90.00
_cell.angle_gamma   90.00
#
_symmetry.space_group_name_H-M   'P 1'
#
loop_
_entity.id
_entity.type
_entity.pdbx_description
1 polymer ?
#
loop_
_entity_poly.entity_id
_entity_poly.type
_entity_poly.pdbx_seq_one_letter_code
_entity_poly.pdbx_strand_id
1 'polypeptide(L)'
;RIVIRVKTNKLHARDYRAAAVDVVTDLFPHWKQDKRLLFLAIEVWGERMFIALDINHQNYDFNTAHQSKAVLPVYVLRQQGRNRGWTLVRWAQEDESMCKRLAYLHNANGFDVATPFLEDHNSRIVHDQPR
;
A
#
# COMPACT_ATOMS: atom_id res chain seq x y z
N ARG A 1 5.74 -0.06 9.07
CA ARG A 1 4.84 0.10 7.91
C ARG A 1 3.40 0.28 8.37
N ILE A 2 2.64 1.12 7.67
CA ILE A 2 1.19 1.28 7.87
C ILE A 2 0.46 0.75 6.62
N VAL A 3 -0.54 -0.08 6.84
CA VAL A 3 -1.54 -0.44 5.83
C VAL A 3 -2.81 0.32 6.16
N ILE A 4 -3.24 1.19 5.26
CA ILE A 4 -4.54 1.85 5.39
C ILE A 4 -5.58 0.97 4.73
N ARG A 5 -6.64 0.64 5.47
CA ARG A 5 -7.75 -0.16 5.00
C ARG A 5 -8.99 0.70 4.86
N VAL A 6 -9.47 0.85 3.63
CA VAL A 6 -10.68 1.62 3.29
C VAL A 6 -11.69 0.77 2.52
N LYS A 7 -12.97 1.13 2.61
CA LYS A 7 -14.02 0.50 1.78
C LYS A 7 -14.10 1.20 0.43
N THR A 8 -14.10 0.44 -0.66
CA THR A 8 -14.18 1.00 -2.03
C THR A 8 -15.58 1.50 -2.37
N ASN A 9 -16.66 1.04 -1.72
CA ASN A 9 -17.99 1.63 -1.96
C ASN A 9 -18.12 3.11 -1.53
N LYS A 10 -17.19 3.65 -0.73
CA LYS A 10 -17.05 5.10 -0.51
C LYS A 10 -16.22 5.80 -1.59
N LEU A 11 -15.48 5.03 -2.36
CA LEU A 11 -14.61 5.43 -3.46
C LEU A 11 -15.30 4.93 -4.74
N HIS A 12 -16.28 5.67 -5.28
CA HIS A 12 -16.82 5.41 -6.63
C HIS A 12 -15.75 5.65 -7.71
N ALA A 13 -14.62 4.97 -7.56
CA ALA A 13 -13.38 5.27 -8.19
C ALA A 13 -13.34 4.49 -9.48
N ARG A 14 -13.57 5.21 -10.58
CA ARG A 14 -13.11 4.80 -11.91
C ARG A 14 -11.59 4.66 -11.95
N ASP A 15 -10.89 5.28 -10.99
CA ASP A 15 -9.44 5.28 -10.82
C ASP A 15 -9.05 5.04 -9.34
N TYR A 16 -8.63 3.82 -9.03
CA TYR A 16 -8.20 3.44 -7.69
C TYR A 16 -6.92 4.15 -7.24
N ARG A 17 -6.05 4.57 -8.17
CA ARG A 17 -4.81 5.26 -7.84
C ARG A 17 -5.11 6.68 -7.36
N ALA A 18 -5.96 7.40 -8.07
CA ALA A 18 -6.41 8.73 -7.66
C ALA A 18 -7.09 8.67 -6.28
N ALA A 19 -8.02 7.74 -6.09
CA ALA A 19 -8.71 7.53 -4.82
C ALA A 19 -7.76 7.23 -3.65
N ALA A 20 -6.73 6.41 -3.87
CA ALA A 20 -5.74 6.13 -2.85
C ALA A 20 -4.86 7.35 -2.52
N VAL A 21 -4.49 8.15 -3.53
CA VAL A 21 -3.76 9.41 -3.33
C VAL A 21 -4.58 10.39 -2.49
N ASP A 22 -5.89 10.50 -2.73
CA ASP A 22 -6.77 11.36 -1.92
C ASP A 22 -6.77 10.92 -0.45
N VAL A 23 -6.97 9.61 -0.20
CA VAL A 23 -6.94 9.06 1.17
C VAL A 23 -5.61 9.32 1.87
N VAL A 24 -4.48 9.13 1.18
CA VAL A 24 -3.15 9.38 1.76
C VAL A 24 -2.95 10.87 2.01
N THR A 25 -3.42 11.73 1.12
CA THR A 25 -3.30 13.19 1.26
C THR A 25 -4.12 13.72 2.44
N ASP A 26 -5.32 13.19 2.66
CA ASP A 26 -6.17 13.54 3.79
C ASP A 26 -5.56 13.12 5.13
N LEU A 27 -4.91 11.95 5.18
CA LEU A 27 -4.30 11.39 6.39
C LEU A 27 -2.91 11.96 6.68
N PHE A 28 -2.14 12.22 5.63
CA PHE A 28 -0.77 12.71 5.68
C PHE A 28 -0.60 13.88 4.71
N PRO A 29 -1.04 15.09 5.10
CA PRO A 29 -0.84 16.28 4.28
C PRO A 29 0.65 16.46 3.95
N HIS A 30 0.96 16.83 2.70
CA HIS A 30 2.32 17.04 2.21
C HIS A 30 3.22 15.79 2.22
N TRP A 31 2.65 14.58 2.23
CA TRP A 31 3.43 13.33 2.23
C TRP A 31 4.42 13.22 1.07
N LYS A 32 4.15 13.84 -0.09
CA LYS A 32 5.06 13.83 -1.25
C LYS A 32 6.39 14.53 -0.97
N GLN A 33 6.42 15.47 -0.04
CA GLN A 33 7.63 16.19 0.38
C GLN A 33 8.29 15.57 1.62
N ASP A 34 7.57 14.71 2.34
CA ASP A 34 8.08 14.04 3.54
C ASP A 34 8.92 12.82 3.17
N LYS A 35 10.24 12.97 3.22
CA LYS A 35 11.22 11.89 2.94
C LYS A 35 11.11 10.68 3.86
N ARG A 36 10.28 10.73 4.91
CA ARG A 36 10.04 9.58 5.79
C ARG A 36 8.94 8.70 5.24
N LEU A 37 8.06 9.22 4.39
CA LEU A 37 6.89 8.51 3.88
C LEU A 37 7.16 7.98 2.48
N LEU A 38 6.92 6.68 2.29
CA LEU A 38 7.01 6.05 0.98
C LEU A 38 5.70 5.32 0.66
N PHE A 39 5.05 5.72 -0.42
CA PHE A 39 3.81 5.10 -0.88
C PHE A 39 4.13 3.90 -1.78
N LEU A 40 4.01 2.70 -1.21
CA LEU A 40 4.54 1.46 -1.78
C LEU A 40 3.57 0.72 -2.70
N ALA A 41 2.32 0.53 -2.27
CA ALA A 41 1.38 -0.32 -3.00
C ALA A 41 -0.08 0.01 -2.70
N ILE A 42 -0.94 -0.33 -3.65
CA ILE A 42 -2.39 -0.27 -3.60
C ILE A 42 -2.89 -1.63 -4.07
N GLU A 43 -3.68 -2.30 -3.24
CA GLU A 43 -4.33 -3.55 -3.61
C GLU A 43 -5.83 -3.44 -3.37
N VAL A 44 -6.61 -3.87 -4.36
CA VAL A 44 -8.08 -3.85 -4.30
C VAL A 44 -8.61 -5.27 -4.24
N TRP A 45 -9.42 -5.57 -3.22
CA TRP A 45 -10.00 -6.88 -2.94
C TRP A 45 -11.47 -6.74 -2.55
N GLY A 46 -12.37 -7.21 -3.42
CA GLY A 46 -13.81 -6.98 -3.28
C GLY A 46 -14.11 -5.49 -3.09
N GLU A 47 -14.89 -5.20 -2.06
CA GLU A 47 -15.24 -3.82 -1.68
C GLU A 47 -14.17 -3.11 -0.82
N ARG A 48 -12.90 -3.51 -0.88
CA ARG A 48 -11.86 -2.98 0.00
C ARG A 48 -10.61 -2.62 -0.77
N MET A 49 -10.01 -1.51 -0.38
CA MET A 49 -8.72 -1.07 -0.86
C MET A 49 -7.75 -1.03 0.32
N PHE A 50 -6.56 -1.55 0.07
CA PHE A 50 -5.45 -1.62 1.01
C PHE A 50 -4.31 -0.78 0.44
N ILE A 51 -3.86 0.20 1.21
CA ILE A 51 -2.82 1.16 0.82
C ILE A 51 -1.63 0.93 1.73
N ALA A 52 -0.51 0.49 1.18
CA ALA A 52 0.72 0.28 1.94
C ALA A 52 1.60 1.53 1.91
N LEU A 53 1.87 2.07 3.09
CA LEU A 53 2.83 3.14 3.33
C LEU A 53 3.98 2.61 4.18
N ASP A 54 5.21 2.90 3.77
CA ASP A 54 6.34 2.87 4.70
C ASP A 54 6.43 4.21 5.43
N ILE A 55 6.64 4.15 6.73
CA ILE A 55 6.83 5.34 7.57
C ILE A 55 8.18 5.21 8.23
N ASN A 56 9.01 6.24 8.01
CA ASN A 56 10.42 6.27 8.32
C ASN A 56 11.26 5.30 7.47
N HIS A 57 11.06 5.30 6.15
CA HIS A 57 11.97 4.58 5.27
C HIS A 57 13.33 5.28 5.28
N GLN A 58 14.37 4.60 5.74
CA GLN A 58 15.75 5.15 5.74
C GLN A 58 16.65 4.45 4.72
N ASN A 59 16.34 3.19 4.41
CA ASN A 59 17.16 2.30 3.61
C ASN A 59 16.33 1.49 2.60
N TYR A 60 15.15 2.00 2.22
CA TYR A 60 14.41 1.38 1.12
C TYR A 60 15.16 1.61 -0.18
N ASP A 61 15.62 0.52 -0.79
CA ASP A 61 16.19 0.52 -2.13
C ASP A 61 15.27 -0.27 -3.05
N PHE A 62 14.67 0.41 -4.02
CA PHE A 62 13.77 -0.17 -5.00
C PHE A 62 14.43 -1.34 -5.75
N ASN A 63 15.72 -1.23 -6.09
CA ASN A 63 16.41 -2.23 -6.90
C ASN A 63 16.57 -3.57 -6.16
N THR A 64 16.62 -3.53 -4.83
CA THR A 64 16.85 -4.71 -3.98
C THR A 64 15.65 -5.05 -3.08
N ALA A 65 14.60 -4.24 -3.06
CA ALA A 65 13.42 -4.41 -2.21
C ALA A 65 12.76 -5.80 -2.34
N HIS A 66 12.78 -6.37 -3.56
CA HIS A 66 12.26 -7.71 -3.86
C HIS A 66 13.05 -8.86 -3.22
N GLN A 67 14.26 -8.61 -2.73
CA GLN A 67 15.10 -9.58 -2.03
C GLN A 67 14.98 -9.46 -0.51
N SER A 68 14.27 -8.43 -0.02
CA SER A 68 14.20 -8.13 1.39
C SER A 68 13.47 -9.23 2.15
N LYS A 69 14.15 -9.79 3.16
CA LYS A 69 13.58 -10.72 4.15
C LYS A 69 13.34 -10.03 5.50
N ALA A 70 13.32 -8.69 5.51
CA ALA A 70 13.10 -7.94 6.73
C ALA A 70 11.74 -8.30 7.34
N VAL A 71 11.68 -8.37 8.66
CA VAL A 71 10.44 -8.48 9.42
C VAL A 71 10.20 -7.11 10.02
N LEU A 72 9.16 -6.41 9.57
CA LEU A 72 8.92 -5.02 9.93
C LEU A 72 7.57 -4.89 10.63
N PRO A 73 7.48 -4.12 11.74
CA PRO A 73 6.20 -3.91 12.40
C PRO A 73 5.15 -3.33 11.44
N VAL A 74 4.04 -4.04 11.30
CA VAL A 74 2.87 -3.60 10.53
C VAL A 74 1.79 -3.07 11.46
N TYR A 75 1.27 -1.90 11.11
CA TYR A 75 0.08 -1.33 11.73
C TYR A 75 -1.00 -1.17 10.67
N VAL A 76 -2.26 -1.38 11.05
CA VAL A 76 -3.38 -1.17 10.16
C VAL A 76 -4.20 0.02 10.64
N LEU A 77 -4.32 1.01 9.76
CA LEU A 77 -5.18 2.16 9.96
C LEU A 77 -6.53 1.87 9.29
N ARG A 78 -7.56 1.59 10.07
CA ARG A 78 -8.90 1.27 9.56
C ARG A 78 -9.87 2.41 9.86
N GLN A 79 -10.69 2.75 8.87
CA GLN A 79 -11.76 3.72 9.07
C GLN A 79 -12.88 3.09 9.91
N GLN A 80 -13.31 3.76 10.98
CA GLN A 80 -14.47 3.34 11.76
C GLN A 80 -15.75 3.97 11.20
N GLY A 81 -16.65 3.14 10.64
CA GLY A 81 -18.01 3.55 10.27
C GLY A 81 -18.11 4.79 9.36
N ARG A 82 -19.27 5.46 9.36
CA ARG A 82 -19.48 6.73 8.64
C ARG A 82 -18.91 7.94 9.40
N ASN A 83 -18.97 7.95 10.74
CA ASN A 83 -18.67 9.13 11.57
C ASN A 83 -17.69 8.88 12.73
N ARG A 84 -16.93 7.78 12.76
CA ARG A 84 -16.11 7.39 13.96
C ARG A 84 -14.60 7.51 13.77
N GLY A 85 -14.14 8.28 12.78
CA GLY A 85 -12.71 8.56 12.59
C GLY A 85 -11.88 7.34 12.18
N TRP A 86 -10.61 7.34 12.57
CA TRP A 86 -9.64 6.30 12.23
C TRP A 86 -9.16 5.56 13.48
N THR A 87 -8.82 4.28 13.33
CA THR A 87 -8.19 3.49 14.38
C THR A 87 -6.94 2.81 13.87
N LEU A 88 -5.83 3.07 14.56
CA LEU A 88 -4.57 2.40 14.33
C LEU A 88 -4.49 1.14 15.20
N VAL A 89 -4.22 0.00 14.59
CA VAL A 89 -4.10 -1.29 15.28
C VAL A 89 -2.78 -1.93 14.91
N ARG A 90 -2.01 -2.38 15.91
CA ARG A 90 -0.82 -3.21 15.68
C ARG A 90 -1.24 -4.58 15.13
N TRP A 91 -0.65 -5.01 14.01
CA TRP A 91 -1.01 -6.25 13.34
C TRP A 91 0.22 -7.15 13.15
N ALA A 92 0.65 -7.81 14.23
CA ALA A 92 1.92 -8.57 14.27
C ALA A 92 1.99 -9.74 13.30
N GLN A 93 0.85 -10.40 13.04
CA GLN A 93 0.77 -11.50 12.07
C GLN A 93 1.13 -11.09 10.63
N GLU A 94 1.20 -9.78 10.31
CA GLU A 94 1.58 -9.29 8.98
C GLU A 94 3.04 -8.84 8.86
N ASP A 95 3.82 -8.89 9.95
CA ASP A 95 5.18 -8.33 9.95
C ASP A 95 6.11 -9.00 8.93
N GLU A 96 5.90 -10.29 8.69
CA GLU A 96 6.67 -11.07 7.72
C GLU A 96 5.98 -11.10 6.35
N SER A 97 4.67 -11.37 6.31
CA SER A 97 3.92 -11.51 5.05
C SER A 97 3.87 -10.23 4.24
N MET A 98 3.83 -9.06 4.88
CA MET A 98 3.80 -7.77 4.18
C MET A 98 5.05 -7.57 3.32
N CYS A 99 6.23 -7.91 3.84
CA CYS A 99 7.48 -7.80 3.08
C CYS A 99 7.51 -8.77 1.90
N LYS A 100 7.06 -10.02 2.11
CA LYS A 100 6.94 -11.02 1.03
C LYS A 100 5.99 -10.55 -0.07
N ARG A 101 4.87 -9.94 0.32
CA ARG A 101 3.87 -9.43 -0.61
C ARG A 101 4.38 -8.24 -1.43
N LEU A 102 5.06 -7.28 -0.79
CA LEU A 102 5.71 -6.18 -1.50
C LEU A 102 6.82 -6.68 -2.45
N ALA A 103 7.58 -7.69 -2.04
CA ALA A 103 8.58 -8.31 -2.90
C ALA A 103 7.95 -9.00 -4.12
N TYR A 104 6.82 -9.70 -3.92
CA TYR A 104 6.03 -10.23 -5.01
C TYR A 104 5.57 -9.14 -5.98
N LEU A 105 4.94 -8.06 -5.48
CA LEU A 105 4.48 -6.94 -6.32
C LEU A 105 5.61 -6.34 -7.15
N HIS A 106 6.78 -6.20 -6.53
CA HIS A 106 7.99 -5.74 -7.19
C HIS A 106 8.42 -6.67 -8.35
N ASN A 107 8.45 -7.98 -8.10
CA ASN A 107 8.81 -8.95 -9.13
C ASN A 107 7.75 -9.00 -10.23
N ALA A 108 6.47 -8.93 -9.88
CA ALA A 108 5.39 -9.02 -10.83
C ALA A 108 5.30 -7.80 -11.77
N ASN A 109 5.55 -6.58 -11.26
CA ASN A 109 5.43 -5.36 -12.05
C ASN A 109 6.70 -4.99 -12.86
N GLY A 110 7.85 -5.60 -12.56
CA GLY A 110 9.07 -5.41 -13.36
C GLY A 110 9.95 -4.23 -12.93
N PHE A 111 10.93 -3.91 -13.77
CA PHE A 111 12.00 -2.94 -13.46
C PHE A 111 11.61 -1.48 -13.66
N ASP A 112 10.72 -1.19 -14.61
CA ASP A 112 10.46 0.19 -15.06
C ASP A 112 9.23 0.83 -14.37
N VAL A 113 8.64 0.16 -13.38
CA VAL A 113 7.42 0.62 -12.70
C VAL A 113 7.76 1.31 -11.38
N ALA A 114 7.28 2.53 -11.19
CA ALA A 114 7.44 3.26 -9.94
C ALA A 114 6.32 2.93 -8.92
N THR A 115 6.67 2.98 -7.63
CA THR A 115 5.69 2.90 -6.55
C THR A 115 4.75 4.12 -6.53
N PRO A 116 3.48 3.99 -6.13
CA PRO A 116 2.89 2.75 -5.62
C PRO A 116 2.53 1.76 -6.73
N PHE A 117 2.78 0.48 -6.49
CA PHE A 117 2.21 -0.60 -7.32
C PHE A 117 0.69 -0.59 -7.19
N LEU A 118 -0.03 -1.00 -8.23
CA LEU A 118 -1.48 -1.13 -8.19
C LEU A 118 -1.89 -2.50 -8.72
N GLU A 119 -2.59 -3.28 -7.90
CA GLU A 119 -3.25 -4.51 -8.33
C GLU A 119 -4.73 -4.48 -7.96
N ASP A 120 -5.59 -4.68 -8.95
CA ASP A 120 -7.02 -4.90 -8.75
C ASP A 120 -7.33 -6.40 -8.84
N HIS A 121 -7.54 -7.03 -7.68
CA HIS A 121 -7.84 -8.46 -7.58
C HIS A 121 -9.33 -8.77 -7.84
N ASN A 122 -10.15 -7.76 -8.16
CA ASN A 122 -11.50 -7.96 -8.67
C ASN A 122 -11.55 -8.22 -10.17
N SER A 123 -10.45 -7.95 -10.88
CA SER A 123 -10.33 -8.15 -12.32
C SER A 123 -9.16 -9.09 -12.61
N ARG A 124 -9.02 -9.49 -13.88
CA ARG A 124 -7.89 -10.34 -14.28
C ARG A 124 -6.61 -9.51 -14.23
N ILE A 125 -5.70 -9.91 -13.34
CA ILE A 125 -4.37 -9.31 -13.27
C ILE A 125 -3.50 -9.90 -14.39
N VAL A 126 -2.88 -9.00 -15.17
CA VAL A 126 -1.90 -9.34 -16.20
C VAL A 126 -0.68 -8.47 -15.95
N HIS A 127 0.49 -9.10 -15.92
CA HIS A 127 1.77 -8.43 -15.76
C HIS A 127 2.50 -8.43 -17.08
N ASP A 128 2.82 -7.25 -17.60
CA ASP A 128 3.43 -7.11 -18.92
C ASP A 128 4.92 -7.50 -18.90
N GLN A 129 5.62 -7.30 -17.77
CA GLN A 129 7.07 -7.48 -17.66
C GLN A 129 7.51 -7.96 -16.26
N PRO A 130 7.19 -9.20 -15.85
CA PRO A 130 7.70 -9.73 -14.59
C PRO A 130 9.24 -9.87 -14.62
N ARG A 131 9.87 -9.66 -13.46
CA ARG A 131 11.31 -9.84 -13.20
C ARG A 131 11.68 -11.31 -13.04
#